data_AF-A0A969WGV1-F1
#
_entry.id   AF-A0A969WGV1-F1
#
_cell.length_a   1.000
_cell.length_b   1.000
_cell.length_c   1.000
_cell.angle_alpha   90.00
_cell.angle_beta   90.00
_cell.angle_gamma   90.00
#
_symmetry.space_group_name_H-M   'P 1'
#
loop_
_entity.id
_entity.type
_entity.pdbx_description
1 polymer ?
#
loop_
_entity_poly.entity_id
_entity_poly.type
_entity_poly.pdbx_seq_one_letter_code
_entity_poly.pdbx_strand_id
1 'polypeptide(L)'
;MNALADELAEQDVGSIFLYTHEAHPGEIYPHLTSMEQKLAHARDLRDVLGVTRPILVDALDGACHRTFGTMPNMTWIFNKTGVPLYKSDWTDSHSVANASQYFLDVTKRRRSRVRLTPFRVERLDYRTNDTEAFFKGLERNGPKAVREFREMFG
;
A
#
# COMPACT_ATOMS: atom_id res chain seq x y z
N MET A 1 3.39 -4.10 -7.73
CA MET A 1 4.26 -3.30 -6.82
C MET A 1 5.68 -3.83 -6.69
N ASN A 2 5.93 -5.15 -6.64
CA ASN A 2 7.32 -5.66 -6.51
C ASN A 2 8.24 -5.19 -7.64
N ALA A 3 7.86 -5.43 -8.91
CA ALA A 3 8.65 -4.99 -10.06
C ALA A 3 8.97 -3.48 -10.02
N LEU A 4 7.95 -2.65 -9.74
CA LEU A 4 8.15 -1.20 -9.58
C LEU A 4 9.12 -0.85 -8.45
N ALA A 5 9.10 -1.58 -7.33
CA ALA A 5 10.04 -1.33 -6.24
C ALA A 5 11.48 -1.68 -6.62
N ASP A 6 11.69 -2.73 -7.41
CA ASP A 6 13.01 -3.10 -7.93
C ASP A 6 13.54 -2.01 -8.88
N GLU A 7 12.70 -1.54 -9.81
CA GLU A 7 13.03 -0.42 -10.72
C GLU A 7 13.36 0.88 -9.96
N LEU A 8 12.61 1.18 -8.89
CA LEU A 8 12.82 2.38 -8.07
C LEU A 8 14.08 2.28 -7.19
N ALA A 9 14.48 1.08 -6.78
CA ALA A 9 15.70 0.86 -6.01
C ALA A 9 16.95 1.27 -6.80
N GLU A 10 16.97 1.05 -8.13
CA GLU A 10 18.04 1.52 -9.01
C GLU A 10 18.18 3.05 -9.04
N GLN A 11 17.11 3.76 -8.67
CA GLN A 11 17.06 5.22 -8.60
C GLN A 11 17.17 5.75 -7.16
N ASP A 12 17.69 4.94 -6.22
CA ASP A 12 17.91 5.32 -4.81
C ASP A 12 16.60 5.67 -4.07
N VAL A 13 15.52 4.94 -4.42
CA VAL A 13 14.21 5.01 -3.77
C VAL A 13 13.91 3.70 -3.05
N GLY A 14 13.86 3.74 -1.72
CA GLY A 14 13.48 2.59 -0.90
C GLY A 14 11.96 2.35 -0.91
N SER A 15 11.56 1.09 -0.87
CA SER A 15 10.16 0.67 -0.81
C SER A 15 9.95 -0.33 0.33
N ILE A 16 8.90 -0.11 1.13
CA ILE A 16 8.45 -1.06 2.15
C ILE A 16 6.98 -1.42 1.94
N PHE A 17 6.54 -2.51 2.55
CA PHE A 17 5.13 -2.80 2.76
C PHE A 17 4.82 -2.70 4.26
N LEU A 18 3.85 -1.86 4.65
CA LEU A 18 3.41 -1.77 6.03
C LEU A 18 2.17 -2.66 6.22
N TYR A 19 2.33 -3.75 6.94
CA TYR A 19 1.25 -4.67 7.29
C TYR A 19 0.44 -4.11 8.47
N THR A 20 -0.84 -3.82 8.22
CA THR A 20 -1.77 -3.17 9.17
C THR A 20 -2.82 -4.16 9.66
N HIS A 21 -4.08 -3.73 9.84
CA HIS A 21 -5.18 -4.62 10.18
C HIS A 21 -5.79 -5.27 8.93
N GLU A 22 -6.41 -6.44 9.11
CA GLU A 22 -7.16 -7.09 8.04
C GLU A 22 -8.29 -6.16 7.57
N ALA A 23 -8.32 -5.90 6.26
CA ALA A 23 -9.36 -5.07 5.64
C ALA A 23 -10.75 -5.68 5.79
N HIS A 24 -10.81 -7.00 5.65
CA HIS A 24 -12.00 -7.82 5.75
C HIS A 24 -11.68 -9.05 6.59
N PRO A 25 -11.71 -8.95 7.92
CA PRO A 25 -11.49 -10.09 8.82
C PRO A 25 -12.50 -11.21 8.52
N GLY A 26 -12.00 -12.43 8.36
CA GLY A 26 -12.79 -13.60 7.95
C GLY A 26 -12.55 -14.81 8.83
N GLU A 27 -12.88 -16.00 8.31
CA GLU A 27 -12.73 -17.25 9.05
C GLU A 27 -11.26 -17.68 9.12
N ILE A 28 -10.49 -17.44 8.06
CA ILE A 28 -9.09 -17.86 7.94
C ILE A 28 -8.16 -16.77 8.48
N TYR A 29 -8.43 -15.51 8.18
CA TYR A 29 -7.73 -14.35 8.71
C TYR A 29 -8.68 -13.53 9.59
N PRO A 30 -8.89 -13.94 10.85
CA PRO A 30 -9.80 -13.25 11.76
C PRO A 30 -9.20 -11.92 12.26
N HIS A 31 -10.00 -11.19 13.04
CA HIS A 31 -9.52 -9.99 13.73
C HIS A 31 -8.27 -10.30 14.55
N LEU A 32 -7.29 -9.41 14.45
CA LEU A 32 -6.01 -9.56 15.11
C LEU A 32 -6.13 -9.28 16.61
N THR A 33 -5.79 -10.27 17.44
CA THR A 33 -5.84 -10.17 18.91
C THR A 33 -4.47 -10.24 19.58
N SER A 34 -3.41 -10.56 18.83
CA SER A 34 -2.04 -10.60 19.34
C SER A 34 -1.01 -10.22 18.26
N MET A 35 0.19 -9.79 18.69
CA MET A 35 1.30 -9.54 17.76
C MET A 35 1.82 -10.81 17.11
N GLU A 36 1.77 -11.95 17.81
CA GLU A 36 2.17 -13.24 17.25
C GLU A 36 1.30 -13.63 16.05
N GLN A 37 -0.02 -13.51 16.20
CA GLN A 37 -0.97 -13.73 15.12
C GLN A 37 -0.73 -12.77 13.95
N LYS A 38 -0.56 -11.47 14.25
CA LYS A 38 -0.29 -10.45 13.21
C LYS A 38 0.99 -10.74 12.43
N LEU A 39 2.04 -11.19 13.12
CA LEU A 39 3.29 -11.61 12.48
C LEU A 39 3.12 -12.88 11.64
N ALA A 40 2.29 -13.83 12.07
CA ALA A 40 1.96 -15.01 11.27
C ALA A 40 1.23 -14.62 9.98
N HIS A 41 0.16 -13.82 10.08
CA HIS A 41 -0.58 -13.38 8.90
C HIS A 41 0.29 -12.54 7.94
N ALA A 42 1.19 -11.70 8.46
CA ALA A 42 2.14 -10.94 7.63
C ALA A 42 3.11 -11.85 6.85
N ARG A 43 3.55 -12.96 7.44
CA ARG A 43 4.38 -13.97 6.75
C ARG A 43 3.57 -14.74 5.72
N ASP A 44 2.33 -15.11 6.04
CA ASP A 44 1.45 -15.76 5.07
C ASP A 44 1.19 -14.86 3.87
N LEU A 45 0.91 -13.57 4.09
CA LEU A 45 0.77 -12.59 3.01
C LEU A 45 2.03 -12.51 2.14
N ARG A 46 3.22 -12.51 2.76
CA ARG A 46 4.50 -12.54 2.03
C ARG A 46 4.58 -13.74 1.12
N ASP A 47 4.28 -14.93 1.63
CA ASP A 47 4.47 -16.19 0.92
C ASP A 47 3.40 -16.40 -0.17
N VAL A 48 2.15 -16.04 0.13
CA VAL A 48 1.00 -16.18 -0.79
C VAL A 48 1.06 -15.16 -1.94
N LEU A 49 1.48 -13.92 -1.67
CA LEU A 49 1.56 -12.86 -2.68
C LEU A 49 2.97 -12.66 -3.25
N GLY A 50 3.95 -13.42 -2.76
CA GLY A 50 5.35 -13.30 -3.16
C GLY A 50 5.93 -11.91 -2.90
N VAL A 51 5.61 -11.26 -1.78
CA VAL A 51 6.09 -9.90 -1.49
C VAL A 51 7.61 -9.92 -1.25
N THR A 52 8.36 -9.25 -2.11
CA THR A 52 9.84 -9.19 -2.03
C THR A 52 10.35 -7.98 -1.24
N ARG A 53 9.51 -6.95 -1.08
CA ARG A 53 9.85 -5.73 -0.33
C ARG A 53 9.90 -6.02 1.17
N PRO A 54 10.73 -5.31 1.95
CA PRO A 54 10.69 -5.37 3.41
C PRO A 54 9.27 -5.13 3.93
N ILE A 55 8.77 -6.06 4.74
CA ILE A 55 7.48 -5.95 5.42
C ILE A 55 7.75 -5.44 6.84
N LEU A 56 7.22 -4.26 7.15
CA LEU A 56 7.10 -3.77 8.51
C LEU A 56 5.71 -4.09 9.03
N VAL A 57 5.60 -4.45 10.30
CA VAL A 57 4.31 -4.78 10.92
C VAL A 57 3.94 -3.65 11.88
N ASP A 58 2.77 -3.06 11.68
CA ASP A 58 2.25 -2.01 12.56
C ASP A 58 1.94 -2.56 13.96
N ALA A 59 1.88 -1.69 14.96
CA ALA A 59 1.48 -2.03 16.31
C ALA A 59 0.11 -2.74 16.34
N LEU A 60 -0.14 -3.57 17.36
CA LEU A 60 -1.37 -4.34 17.47
C LEU A 60 -2.60 -3.44 17.46
N ASP A 61 -2.50 -2.29 18.11
CA ASP A 61 -3.56 -1.31 18.15
C ASP A 61 -3.75 -0.59 16.82
N GLY A 62 -2.82 -0.64 15.86
CA GLY A 62 -2.92 0.02 14.55
C GLY A 62 -2.52 1.50 14.56
N ALA A 63 -1.58 1.89 15.42
CA ALA A 63 -1.14 3.28 15.56
C ALA A 63 -0.72 3.93 14.23
N CYS A 64 0.08 3.26 13.39
CA CYS A 64 0.45 3.81 12.08
C CYS A 64 -0.75 3.84 11.13
N HIS A 65 -1.54 2.77 11.07
CA HIS A 65 -2.71 2.69 10.18
C HIS A 65 -3.68 3.84 10.41
N ARG A 66 -4.00 4.14 11.68
CA ARG A 66 -4.81 5.30 12.07
C ARG A 66 -4.19 6.63 11.67
N THR A 67 -2.89 6.79 11.92
CA THR A 67 -2.17 8.03 11.64
C THR A 67 -2.13 8.35 10.16
N PHE A 68 -2.00 7.33 9.30
CA PHE A 68 -1.80 7.51 7.87
C PHE A 68 -3.07 7.43 7.01
N GLY A 69 -4.25 7.19 7.61
CA GLY A 69 -5.54 7.39 6.94
C GLY A 69 -6.49 6.19 6.93
N THR A 70 -6.19 5.08 7.61
CA THR A 70 -7.08 3.92 7.84
C THR A 70 -7.54 3.11 6.62
N MET A 71 -7.10 3.47 5.40
CA MET A 71 -7.45 2.70 4.20
C MET A 71 -6.61 1.42 4.08
N PRO A 72 -7.17 0.30 3.60
CA PRO A 72 -6.54 -1.03 3.67
C PRO A 72 -5.38 -1.25 2.68
N ASN A 73 -5.21 -0.37 1.68
CA ASN A 73 -4.16 -0.50 0.67
C ASN A 73 -3.67 0.88 0.17
N MET A 74 -3.48 1.83 1.07
CA MET A 74 -2.99 3.17 0.73
C MET A 74 -1.49 3.19 0.41
N THR A 75 -1.04 4.20 -0.36
CA THR A 75 0.38 4.45 -0.61
C THR A 75 0.76 5.86 -0.16
N TRP A 76 1.93 5.98 0.46
CA TRP A 76 2.60 7.23 0.74
C TRP A 76 4.00 7.23 0.11
N ILE A 77 4.44 8.38 -0.42
CA ILE A 77 5.83 8.61 -0.83
C ILE A 77 6.38 9.76 0.02
N PHE A 78 7.55 9.55 0.62
CA PHE A 78 8.25 10.56 1.40
C PHE A 78 9.56 10.91 0.73
N ASN A 79 10.01 12.16 0.92
CA ASN A 79 11.39 12.49 0.62
C ASN A 79 12.33 11.97 1.73
N LYS A 80 13.65 12.10 1.53
CA LYS A 80 14.67 11.66 2.50
C LYS A 80 14.62 12.40 3.85
N THR A 81 13.90 13.51 3.96
CA THR A 81 13.70 14.26 5.21
C THR A 81 12.35 13.96 5.88
N GLY A 82 11.61 12.95 5.41
CA GLY A 82 10.33 12.56 5.97
C GLY A 82 9.14 13.44 5.57
N VAL A 83 9.28 14.33 4.58
CA VAL A 83 8.17 15.15 4.07
C VAL A 83 7.31 14.32 3.13
N PRO A 84 5.99 14.23 3.33
CA PRO A 84 5.08 13.59 2.39
C PRO A 84 5.08 14.32 1.04
N LEU A 85 5.33 13.57 -0.03
CA LEU A 85 5.30 14.04 -1.42
C LEU A 85 4.03 13.58 -2.15
N TYR A 86 3.54 12.39 -1.80
CA TYR A 86 2.37 11.77 -2.43
C TYR A 86 1.61 10.96 -1.39
N LYS A 87 0.28 11.02 -1.46
CA LYS A 87 -0.65 10.15 -0.74
C LYS A 87 -1.69 9.66 -1.75
N SER A 88 -1.99 8.37 -1.70
CA SER A 88 -3.16 7.80 -2.35
C SER A 88 -3.90 6.89 -1.39
N ASP A 89 -5.22 7.03 -1.33
CA ASP A 89 -6.08 6.20 -0.49
C ASP A 89 -6.19 4.75 -1.01
N TRP A 90 -5.74 4.51 -2.24
CA TRP A 90 -5.57 3.17 -2.81
C TRP A 90 -4.34 3.06 -3.69
N THR A 91 -3.64 1.94 -3.60
CA THR A 91 -2.43 1.67 -4.37
C THR A 91 -2.79 1.26 -5.78
N ASP A 92 -2.28 2.01 -6.75
CA ASP A 92 -2.22 1.67 -8.16
C ASP A 92 -0.77 1.85 -8.64
N SER A 93 -0.18 0.82 -9.24
CA SER A 93 1.23 0.84 -9.59
C SER A 93 1.57 1.89 -10.65
N HIS A 94 0.66 2.17 -11.59
CA HIS A 94 0.90 3.21 -12.59
C HIS A 94 0.92 4.61 -11.97
N SER A 95 -0.01 4.89 -11.06
CA SER A 95 -0.07 6.16 -10.35
C SER A 95 1.15 6.38 -9.46
N VAL A 96 1.61 5.33 -8.75
CA VAL A 96 2.84 5.39 -7.96
C VAL A 96 4.08 5.59 -8.84
N ALA A 97 4.18 4.90 -9.97
CA ALA A 97 5.29 5.07 -10.91
C ALA A 97 5.36 6.51 -11.46
N ASN A 98 4.22 7.06 -11.88
CA ASN A 98 4.12 8.43 -12.38
C ASN A 98 4.55 9.46 -11.32
N ALA A 99 4.06 9.31 -10.09
CA ALA A 99 4.41 10.18 -8.98
C ALA A 99 5.93 10.10 -8.66
N SER A 100 6.48 8.89 -8.56
CA SER A 100 7.90 8.68 -8.32
C SER A 100 8.76 9.31 -9.41
N GLN A 101 8.43 9.08 -10.69
CA GLN A 101 9.16 9.65 -11.82
C GLN A 101 9.15 11.18 -11.80
N TYR A 102 8.01 11.79 -11.48
CA TYR A 102 7.90 13.25 -11.33
C TYR A 102 8.83 13.77 -10.23
N PHE A 103 8.83 13.17 -9.03
CA PHE A 103 9.66 13.64 -7.93
C PHE A 103 11.16 13.36 -8.11
N LEU A 104 11.51 12.31 -8.85
CA LEU A 104 12.88 12.05 -9.30
C LEU A 104 13.35 13.13 -10.28
N ASP A 105 12.51 13.55 -11.23
CA ASP A 105 12.82 14.68 -12.12
C ASP A 105 12.94 16.01 -11.36
N VAL A 106 12.01 16.30 -10.43
CA VAL A 106 12.10 17.47 -9.55
C VAL A 106 13.43 17.50 -8.80
N THR A 107 13.90 16.34 -8.31
CA THR A 107 15.20 16.22 -7.64
C THR A 107 16.36 16.57 -8.58
N LYS A 108 16.34 16.06 -9.83
CA LYS A 108 17.34 16.40 -10.85
C LYS A 108 17.35 17.90 -11.17
N ARG A 109 16.17 18.50 -11.39
CA ARG A 109 16.02 19.94 -11.68
C ARG A 109 16.51 20.83 -10.55
N ARG A 110 16.23 20.48 -9.30
CA ARG A 110 16.75 21.21 -8.12
C ARG A 110 18.28 21.15 -8.05
N ARG A 111 18.88 19.98 -8.33
CA ARG A 111 20.35 19.84 -8.41
C ARG A 111 20.95 20.72 -9.51
N SER A 112 20.23 20.90 -10.62
CA SER A 112 20.58 21.83 -11.71
C SER A 112 20.22 23.30 -11.43
N ARG A 113 19.91 23.68 -10.18
CA ARG A 113 19.59 25.06 -9.74
C ARG A 113 18.36 25.68 -10.41
N VAL A 114 17.45 24.87 -10.94
CA VAL A 114 16.15 25.37 -11.41
C VAL A 114 15.32 25.81 -10.21
N ARG A 115 14.80 27.05 -10.24
CA ARG A 115 13.88 27.55 -9.22
C ARG A 115 12.52 26.87 -9.39
N LEU A 116 12.09 26.12 -8.37
CA LEU A 116 10.80 25.44 -8.32
C LEU A 116 10.02 25.92 -7.10
N THR A 117 8.74 26.25 -7.29
CA THR A 117 7.83 26.63 -6.22
C THR A 117 6.84 25.49 -5.98
N PRO A 118 6.75 24.92 -4.77
CA PRO A 118 5.83 23.82 -4.48
C PRO A 118 4.37 24.32 -4.38
N PHE A 119 3.43 23.44 -4.73
CA PHE A 119 1.99 23.61 -4.49
C PHE A 119 1.37 22.25 -4.18
N ARG A 120 0.15 22.22 -3.63
CA ARG A 120 -0.60 20.99 -3.33
C ARG A 120 -1.66 20.74 -4.39
N VAL A 121 -1.93 19.46 -4.64
CA VAL A 121 -2.93 19.00 -5.59
C VAL A 121 -3.80 17.96 -4.90
N GLU A 122 -5.10 18.03 -5.15
CA GLU A 122 -6.04 16.95 -4.91
C GLU A 122 -6.53 16.46 -6.28
N ARG A 123 -6.52 15.15 -6.50
CA ARG A 123 -6.85 14.54 -7.79
C ARG A 123 -7.67 13.29 -7.58
N LEU A 124 -8.67 13.10 -8.44
CA LEU A 124 -9.40 11.84 -8.58
C LEU A 124 -8.76 11.03 -9.70
N ASP A 125 -8.34 9.80 -9.39
CA ASP A 125 -7.79 8.84 -10.35
C ASP A 125 -8.71 7.63 -10.50
N TYR A 126 -8.60 6.97 -11.65
CA TYR A 126 -9.36 5.77 -11.98
C TYR A 126 -8.41 4.61 -12.21
N ARG A 127 -8.85 3.40 -11.83
CA ARG A 127 -8.12 2.15 -12.04
C ARG A 127 -9.03 1.10 -12.63
N THR A 128 -8.45 0.18 -13.39
CA THR A 128 -9.14 -1.05 -13.77
C THR A 128 -9.30 -1.93 -12.54
N ASN A 129 -10.49 -2.49 -12.34
CA ASN A 129 -10.74 -3.42 -11.24
C ASN A 129 -10.77 -4.86 -11.78
N ASP A 130 -9.83 -5.69 -11.33
CA ASP A 130 -9.87 -7.12 -11.60
C ASP A 130 -10.79 -7.80 -10.57
N THR A 131 -12.05 -7.91 -10.96
CA THR A 131 -13.10 -8.44 -10.10
C THR A 131 -12.88 -9.93 -9.81
N GLU A 132 -12.35 -10.68 -10.77
CA GLU A 132 -12.07 -12.11 -10.59
C GLU A 132 -10.94 -12.33 -9.59
N ALA A 133 -9.83 -11.60 -9.72
CA ALA A 133 -8.73 -11.66 -8.77
C ALA A 133 -9.16 -11.20 -7.36
N PHE A 134 -10.02 -10.20 -7.28
CA PHE A 134 -10.59 -9.74 -6.02
C PHE A 134 -11.40 -10.84 -5.31
N PHE A 135 -12.33 -11.50 -6.01
CA PHE A 135 -13.12 -12.59 -5.42
C PHE A 135 -12.28 -13.81 -5.06
N LYS A 136 -11.29 -14.18 -5.89
CA LYS A 136 -10.32 -15.24 -5.53
C LYS A 136 -9.57 -14.90 -4.24
N GLY A 137 -9.27 -13.62 -4.01
CA GLY A 137 -8.70 -13.14 -2.75
C GLY A 137 -9.64 -13.34 -1.56
N LEU A 138 -10.91 -12.97 -1.72
CA LEU A 138 -11.93 -13.17 -0.67
C LEU A 138 -12.16 -14.65 -0.35
N GLU A 139 -12.19 -15.52 -1.36
CA GLU A 139 -12.38 -16.97 -1.19
C GLU A 139 -11.28 -17.59 -0.34
N ARG A 140 -10.03 -17.10 -0.44
CA ARG A 140 -8.91 -17.52 0.42
C ARG A 140 -9.12 -17.18 1.89
N ASN A 141 -10.02 -16.24 2.21
CA ASN A 141 -10.36 -15.88 3.57
C ASN A 141 -11.61 -16.63 4.11
N GLY A 142 -12.13 -17.57 3.31
CA GLY A 142 -13.24 -18.46 3.66
C GLY A 142 -14.56 -18.06 3.00
N PRO A 143 -15.52 -19.00 2.91
CA PRO A 143 -16.81 -18.78 2.25
C PRO A 143 -17.64 -17.68 2.93
N LYS A 144 -17.44 -17.41 4.22
CA LYS A 144 -18.10 -16.30 4.92
C LYS A 144 -17.73 -14.93 4.36
N ALA A 145 -16.43 -14.69 4.10
CA ALA A 145 -15.95 -13.42 3.57
C ALA A 145 -16.59 -13.06 2.22
N VAL A 146 -16.80 -14.08 1.36
CA VAL A 146 -17.47 -13.91 0.07
C VAL A 146 -18.95 -13.57 0.24
N ARG A 147 -19.65 -14.25 1.17
CA ARG A 147 -21.07 -13.99 1.45
C ARG A 147 -21.29 -12.59 1.98
N GLU A 148 -20.54 -12.18 3.01
CA GLU A 148 -20.67 -10.85 3.63
C GLU A 148 -20.38 -9.73 2.63
N PHE A 149 -19.36 -9.91 1.77
CA PHE A 149 -19.07 -8.91 0.73
C PHE A 149 -20.22 -8.77 -0.28
N ARG A 150 -20.81 -9.89 -0.72
CA ARG A 150 -21.96 -9.88 -1.64
C ARG A 150 -23.20 -9.26 -1.00
N GLU A 151 -23.44 -9.49 0.28
CA GLU A 151 -24.59 -8.91 1.00
C GLU A 151 -24.47 -7.39 1.19
N MET A 152 -23.23 -6.88 1.37
CA MET A 152 -22.99 -5.45 1.59
C MET A 152 -22.91 -4.62 0.31
N PHE A 153 -22.41 -5.19 -0.79
CA PHE A 153 -22.03 -4.43 -1.99
C PHE A 153 -22.51 -5.03 -3.32
N GLY A 154 -23.18 -6.18 -3.30
CA GLY A 154 -23.79 -6.81 -4.47
C GLY A 154 -25.21 -6.34 -4.71
#